data_AF-A0A399ZVA6-F1
#
_entry.id   AF-A0A399ZVA6-F1
#
_cell.length_a   1.000
_cell.length_b   1.000
_cell.length_c   1.000
_cell.angle_alpha   90.00
_cell.angle_beta   90.00
_cell.angle_gamma   90.00
#
_symmetry.space_group_name_H-M   'P 1'
#
loop_
_entity.id
_entity.type
_entity.pdbx_description
1 polymer ?
#
loop_
_entity_poly.entity_id
_entity_poly.type
_entity_poly.pdbx_seq_one_letter_code
_entity_poly.pdbx_strand_id
1 'polypeptide(L)'
;MTHTLLLGSPAIDTVPAGQCVLASDQRGVARLQVNGCDSGAFELEASDEDNDGVDGSIEASAPNGGDGNYDDIPEAEQSNVTSLPNAINGAYVTVAAPDGVNLTAVEATEVPLLHDMPDASFPIGLVGFTIEGLTPGAAVDVILFLENAVDINSYYKYGRPNPAFPAMLYAFGYNGATGAEILSDRIILHLVDGLRGDDDLTANGTIVDPSGPALVTNTAPAVNTDNATVAANEGETATNSGTVSDVDGDAVVLSATKGTVTDHGDGTWSWSYDV
;
A
#
# COMPACT_ATOMS: atom_id res chain seq x y z
N MET A 1 -38.81 5.80 -20.95
CA MET A 1 -37.90 6.88 -20.53
C MET A 1 -37.68 6.73 -19.04
N THR A 2 -36.68 5.94 -18.67
CA THR A 2 -36.18 5.86 -17.30
C THR A 2 -35.54 7.22 -16.98
N HIS A 3 -36.10 7.92 -16.00
CA HIS A 3 -35.51 9.15 -15.46
C HIS A 3 -34.63 8.70 -14.29
N THR A 4 -33.40 8.31 -14.59
CA THR A 4 -32.37 8.12 -13.56
C THR A 4 -32.10 9.46 -12.89
N LEU A 5 -31.79 9.42 -11.59
CA LEU A 5 -31.28 10.60 -10.89
C LEU A 5 -29.97 11.01 -11.57
N LEU A 6 -29.81 12.30 -11.85
CA LEU A 6 -28.57 12.84 -12.39
C LEU A 6 -27.62 13.14 -11.24
N LEU A 7 -26.32 13.05 -11.52
CA LEU A 7 -25.28 13.47 -10.59
C LEU A 7 -25.48 14.93 -10.14
N GLY A 8 -25.29 15.18 -8.84
CA GLY A 8 -25.54 16.49 -8.23
C GLY A 8 -27.03 16.84 -8.04
N SER A 9 -27.94 15.89 -8.26
CA SER A 9 -29.34 16.06 -7.93
C SER A 9 -29.53 16.33 -6.44
N PRO A 10 -30.35 17.33 -6.05
CA PRO A 10 -30.67 17.59 -4.64
C PRO A 10 -31.52 16.49 -4.00
N ALA A 11 -31.89 15.46 -4.77
CA ALA A 11 -32.58 14.28 -4.27
C ALA A 11 -31.63 13.17 -3.81
N ILE A 12 -30.32 13.28 -4.08
CA ILE A 12 -29.32 12.30 -3.66
C ILE A 12 -29.09 12.40 -2.14
N ASP A 13 -29.03 11.25 -1.45
CA ASP A 13 -28.73 11.09 -0.01
C ASP A 13 -29.56 11.99 0.93
N THR A 14 -30.74 12.39 0.49
CA THR A 14 -31.55 13.37 1.23
C THR A 14 -32.35 12.73 2.36
N VAL A 15 -32.56 11.42 2.30
CA VAL A 15 -33.21 10.64 3.36
C VAL A 15 -32.12 10.06 4.26
N PRO A 16 -32.07 10.39 5.56
CA PRO A 16 -31.07 9.83 6.46
C PRO A 16 -31.13 8.29 6.51
N ALA A 17 -29.98 7.63 6.63
CA ALA A 17 -29.83 6.17 6.68
C ALA A 17 -30.90 5.44 7.52
N GLY A 18 -31.14 5.91 8.76
CA GLY A 18 -32.12 5.30 9.68
C GLY A 18 -33.60 5.49 9.28
N GLN A 19 -33.86 6.24 8.21
CA GLN A 19 -35.20 6.49 7.64
C GLN A 19 -35.38 5.84 6.26
N CYS A 20 -34.40 5.09 5.78
CA CYS A 20 -34.48 4.30 4.56
C CYS A 20 -35.32 3.03 4.78
N VAL A 21 -36.64 3.22 4.83
CA VAL A 21 -37.61 2.16 5.16
C VAL A 21 -37.78 1.10 4.07
N LEU A 22 -37.33 1.39 2.84
CA LEU A 22 -37.35 0.46 1.72
C LEU A 22 -35.93 -0.03 1.45
N ALA A 23 -35.76 -1.35 1.39
CA ALA A 23 -34.47 -1.97 1.06
C ALA A 23 -34.13 -1.84 -0.43
N SER A 24 -35.13 -1.59 -1.28
CA SER A 24 -34.95 -1.46 -2.72
C SER A 24 -35.85 -0.39 -3.31
N ASP A 25 -35.40 0.20 -4.42
CA ASP A 25 -36.18 1.13 -5.22
C ASP A 25 -37.22 0.41 -6.12
N GLN A 26 -37.95 1.15 -6.96
CA GLN A 26 -39.00 0.55 -7.82
C GLN A 26 -38.46 -0.37 -8.94
N ARG A 27 -37.16 -0.38 -9.21
CA ARG A 27 -36.50 -1.33 -10.13
C ARG A 27 -35.98 -2.57 -9.41
N GLY A 28 -35.94 -2.56 -8.08
CA GLY A 28 -35.30 -3.59 -7.28
C GLY A 28 -33.82 -3.33 -7.00
N VAL A 29 -33.31 -2.13 -7.31
CA VAL A 29 -31.95 -1.70 -6.94
C VAL A 29 -31.92 -1.52 -5.43
N ALA A 30 -30.90 -2.08 -4.77
CA ALA A 30 -30.73 -1.89 -3.34
C ALA A 30 -30.54 -0.41 -3.04
N ARG A 31 -31.29 0.12 -2.07
CA ARG A 31 -31.02 1.47 -1.58
C ARG A 31 -29.79 1.42 -0.72
N LEU A 32 -28.77 2.21 -1.05
CA LEU A 32 -27.64 2.42 -0.15
C LEU A 32 -28.21 2.99 1.15
N GLN A 33 -27.75 2.49 2.30
CA GLN A 33 -28.23 2.94 3.62
C GLN A 33 -27.09 3.39 4.52
N VAL A 34 -25.87 3.53 3.97
CA VAL A 34 -24.68 3.87 4.75
C VAL A 34 -24.66 5.37 5.05
N ASN A 35 -24.85 6.21 4.02
CA ASN A 35 -24.86 7.68 4.17
C ASN A 35 -26.27 8.28 4.15
N GLY A 36 -27.22 7.58 3.56
CA GLY A 36 -28.58 8.05 3.28
C GLY A 36 -29.15 7.22 2.15
N CYS A 37 -30.38 7.51 1.75
CA CYS A 37 -30.94 7.03 0.50
C CYS A 37 -31.60 8.19 -0.25
N ASP A 38 -31.82 7.97 -1.54
CA ASP A 38 -32.32 9.02 -2.40
C ASP A 38 -33.81 9.26 -2.21
N SER A 39 -34.19 10.53 -2.25
CA SER A 39 -35.59 10.90 -2.20
C SER A 39 -36.27 10.60 -3.54
N GLY A 40 -37.39 9.86 -3.47
CA GLY A 40 -38.19 9.50 -4.65
C GLY A 40 -38.26 8.00 -4.88
N ALA A 41 -38.63 7.61 -6.10
CA ALA A 41 -38.94 6.22 -6.46
C ALA A 41 -37.74 5.40 -6.91
N PHE A 42 -36.64 6.07 -7.26
CA PHE A 42 -35.44 5.49 -7.84
C PHE A 42 -34.25 5.90 -6.98
N GLU A 43 -33.34 4.96 -6.75
CA GLU A 43 -32.01 5.27 -6.23
C GLU A 43 -31.10 5.69 -7.40
N LEU A 44 -30.15 6.58 -7.19
CA LEU A 44 -29.01 6.72 -8.06
C LEU A 44 -28.32 5.35 -8.02
N GLU A 45 -28.31 4.67 -9.16
CA GLU A 45 -27.43 3.53 -9.30
C GLU A 45 -26.02 4.09 -9.28
N ALA A 46 -25.15 3.47 -8.48
CA ALA A 46 -23.74 3.74 -8.62
C ALA A 46 -23.39 3.53 -10.09
N SER A 47 -22.96 4.59 -10.74
CA SER A 47 -22.59 4.59 -12.15
C SER A 47 -21.13 4.21 -12.14
N ASP A 48 -20.85 2.92 -12.19
CA ASP A 48 -19.51 2.41 -12.39
C ASP A 48 -19.43 2.08 -13.89
N GLU A 49 -19.26 3.13 -14.70
CA GLU A 49 -19.34 3.05 -16.16
C GLU A 49 -18.33 2.06 -16.77
N ASP A 50 -17.18 1.91 -16.13
CA ASP A 50 -16.06 1.11 -16.60
C ASP A 50 -15.84 -0.19 -15.80
N ASN A 51 -16.58 -0.39 -14.71
CA ASN A 51 -16.63 -1.58 -13.86
C ASN A 51 -15.33 -1.83 -13.08
N ASP A 52 -14.63 -0.75 -12.71
CA ASP A 52 -13.41 -0.84 -11.92
C ASP A 52 -13.66 -1.06 -10.42
N GLY A 53 -14.91 -0.93 -9.98
CA GLY A 53 -15.36 -1.10 -8.60
C GLY A 53 -15.54 0.21 -7.81
N VAL A 54 -15.26 1.36 -8.43
CA VAL A 54 -15.48 2.69 -7.87
C VAL A 54 -16.64 3.35 -8.61
N ASP A 55 -17.47 4.08 -7.87
CA ASP A 55 -18.55 4.84 -8.49
C ASP A 55 -17.98 6.06 -9.22
N GLY A 56 -18.33 6.26 -10.48
CA GLY A 56 -17.85 7.35 -11.32
C GLY A 56 -18.12 8.75 -10.76
N SER A 57 -19.05 8.91 -9.81
CA SER A 57 -19.20 10.18 -9.09
C SER A 57 -18.11 10.45 -8.06
N ILE A 58 -17.58 9.38 -7.45
CA ILE A 58 -16.42 9.44 -6.58
C ILE A 58 -15.21 9.83 -7.41
N GLU A 59 -15.03 9.23 -8.57
CA GLU A 59 -13.92 9.52 -9.48
C GLU A 59 -14.01 10.94 -10.04
N ALA A 60 -15.19 11.36 -10.51
CA ALA A 60 -15.42 12.74 -10.98
C ALA A 60 -15.23 13.81 -9.89
N SER A 61 -15.25 13.40 -8.61
CA SER A 61 -14.96 14.27 -7.47
C SER A 61 -13.46 14.35 -7.14
N ALA A 62 -12.62 13.56 -7.81
CA ALA A 62 -11.19 13.65 -7.69
C ALA A 62 -10.68 15.02 -8.21
N PRO A 63 -9.51 15.46 -7.75
CA PRO A 63 -8.84 16.67 -8.22
C PRO A 63 -8.73 16.75 -9.75
N ASN A 64 -8.46 17.98 -10.23
CA ASN A 64 -8.30 18.29 -11.65
C ASN A 64 -9.51 17.94 -12.54
N GLY A 65 -10.68 17.72 -11.94
CA GLY A 65 -11.90 17.39 -12.66
C GLY A 65 -12.08 15.89 -12.89
N GLY A 66 -11.54 15.05 -12.00
CA GLY A 66 -11.54 13.61 -12.16
C GLY A 66 -10.40 13.11 -13.04
N ASP A 67 -9.26 13.81 -13.06
CA ASP A 67 -8.05 13.44 -13.83
C ASP A 67 -6.83 13.53 -12.90
N GLY A 68 -6.70 12.55 -12.02
CA GLY A 68 -5.59 12.38 -11.10
C GLY A 68 -4.33 11.78 -11.71
N ASN A 69 -4.39 11.17 -12.91
CA ASN A 69 -3.19 10.70 -13.64
C ASN A 69 -2.58 11.76 -14.59
N TYR A 70 -3.28 12.86 -14.82
CA TYR A 70 -2.89 14.02 -15.64
C TYR A 70 -2.73 13.71 -17.13
N ASP A 71 -3.58 12.85 -17.69
CA ASP A 71 -3.55 12.48 -19.12
C ASP A 71 -4.63 13.18 -19.99
N ASP A 72 -5.34 14.16 -19.42
CA ASP A 72 -6.45 14.92 -20.01
C ASP A 72 -7.73 14.10 -20.28
N ILE A 73 -7.84 12.88 -19.74
CA ILE A 73 -9.03 12.03 -19.80
C ILE A 73 -9.55 11.82 -18.37
N PRO A 74 -10.86 12.01 -18.11
CA PRO A 74 -11.40 11.69 -16.80
C PRO A 74 -11.33 10.20 -16.50
N GLU A 75 -10.97 9.84 -15.27
CA GLU A 75 -10.82 8.45 -14.83
C GLU A 75 -12.08 7.61 -15.04
N ALA A 76 -13.27 8.17 -14.78
CA ALA A 76 -14.54 7.48 -15.01
C ALA A 76 -14.82 7.09 -16.49
N GLU A 77 -13.96 7.52 -17.43
CA GLU A 77 -14.00 7.12 -18.84
C GLU A 77 -12.91 6.08 -19.19
N GLN A 78 -12.11 5.61 -18.21
CA GLN A 78 -10.91 4.81 -18.38
C GLN A 78 -10.90 3.59 -17.45
N SER A 79 -11.27 2.42 -17.98
CA SER A 79 -11.26 1.14 -17.22
C SER A 79 -9.90 0.69 -16.68
N ASN A 80 -8.82 1.41 -16.98
CA ASN A 80 -7.46 1.17 -16.51
C ASN A 80 -6.92 2.26 -15.59
N VAL A 81 -7.73 3.26 -15.22
CA VAL A 81 -7.33 4.36 -14.34
C VAL A 81 -8.46 4.68 -13.39
N THR A 82 -8.22 4.58 -12.08
CA THR A 82 -9.25 4.72 -11.05
C THR A 82 -8.83 5.71 -9.97
N SER A 83 -9.70 6.65 -9.62
CA SER A 83 -9.45 7.65 -8.57
C SER A 83 -10.40 7.50 -7.38
N LEU A 84 -9.87 7.28 -6.17
CA LEU A 84 -10.68 7.11 -4.97
C LEU A 84 -10.08 7.76 -3.71
N PRO A 85 -10.92 8.18 -2.73
CA PRO A 85 -10.46 8.62 -1.42
C PRO A 85 -9.76 7.50 -0.66
N ASN A 86 -8.59 7.79 -0.07
CA ASN A 86 -7.92 6.84 0.79
C ASN A 86 -8.64 6.64 2.13
N ALA A 87 -8.41 5.48 2.76
CA ALA A 87 -9.14 5.05 3.95
C ALA A 87 -8.79 5.84 5.24
N ILE A 88 -7.70 6.62 5.25
CA ILE A 88 -7.19 7.25 6.48
C ILE A 88 -7.62 8.70 6.60
N ASN A 89 -7.42 9.49 5.53
CA ASN A 89 -7.66 10.94 5.57
C ASN A 89 -8.59 11.43 4.46
N GLY A 90 -9.05 10.54 3.56
CA GLY A 90 -9.98 10.87 2.48
C GLY A 90 -9.39 11.71 1.34
N ALA A 91 -8.08 11.97 1.33
CA ALA A 91 -7.42 12.51 0.15
C ALA A 91 -7.43 11.47 -0.99
N TYR A 92 -7.51 11.93 -2.23
CA TYR A 92 -7.54 11.04 -3.37
C TYR A 92 -6.19 10.39 -3.63
N VAL A 93 -6.26 9.13 -4.07
CA VAL A 93 -5.19 8.37 -4.71
C VAL A 93 -5.71 7.88 -6.06
N THR A 94 -4.85 7.92 -7.07
CA THR A 94 -5.17 7.43 -8.41
C THR A 94 -4.30 6.23 -8.73
N VAL A 95 -4.93 5.15 -9.18
CA VAL A 95 -4.28 3.91 -9.65
C VAL A 95 -4.34 3.92 -11.17
N ALA A 96 -3.19 3.90 -11.84
CA ALA A 96 -3.11 3.90 -13.30
C ALA A 96 -2.36 2.67 -13.81
N ALA A 97 -3.03 1.86 -14.63
CA ALA A 97 -2.46 0.73 -15.37
C ALA A 97 -2.33 1.09 -16.87
N PRO A 98 -1.48 0.41 -17.66
CA PRO A 98 -1.31 0.72 -19.07
C PRO A 98 -2.55 0.34 -19.89
N ASP A 99 -2.70 0.94 -21.07
CA ASP A 99 -3.76 0.59 -22.02
C ASP A 99 -3.78 -0.92 -22.33
N GLY A 100 -4.99 -1.48 -22.44
CA GLY A 100 -5.21 -2.87 -22.84
C GLY A 100 -5.34 -3.87 -21.69
N VAL A 101 -5.25 -3.41 -20.44
CA VAL A 101 -5.72 -4.13 -19.26
C VAL A 101 -6.91 -3.39 -18.63
N ASN A 102 -7.61 -4.03 -17.71
CA ASN A 102 -8.63 -3.37 -16.89
C ASN A 102 -8.25 -3.47 -15.42
N LEU A 103 -8.54 -2.42 -14.67
CA LEU A 103 -8.63 -2.45 -13.22
C LEU A 103 -10.04 -2.91 -12.85
N THR A 104 -10.14 -3.73 -11.82
CA THR A 104 -11.39 -4.14 -11.19
C THR A 104 -11.20 -4.26 -9.68
N ALA A 105 -12.29 -4.20 -8.92
CA ALA A 105 -12.27 -4.30 -7.46
C ALA A 105 -11.27 -3.33 -6.81
N VAL A 106 -11.21 -2.09 -7.32
CA VAL A 106 -10.39 -1.04 -6.74
C VAL A 106 -11.03 -0.58 -5.43
N GLU A 107 -10.26 -0.60 -4.35
CA GLU A 107 -10.75 -0.23 -3.02
C GLU A 107 -9.65 0.41 -2.17
N ALA A 108 -10.04 1.26 -1.22
CA ALA A 108 -9.14 1.79 -0.21
C ALA A 108 -9.54 1.22 1.16
N THR A 109 -8.59 0.62 1.86
CA THR A 109 -8.84 -0.02 3.16
C THR A 109 -7.83 0.40 4.21
N GLU A 110 -8.24 0.38 5.47
CA GLU A 110 -7.28 0.44 6.56
C GLU A 110 -6.42 -0.83 6.58
N VAL A 111 -5.21 -0.73 7.11
CA VAL A 111 -4.33 -1.89 7.25
C VAL A 111 -4.97 -2.91 8.22
N PRO A 112 -5.12 -4.18 7.83
CA PRO A 112 -5.65 -5.21 8.71
C PRO A 112 -4.82 -5.33 10.00
N LEU A 113 -5.50 -5.54 11.13
CA LEU A 113 -4.81 -5.85 12.39
C LEU A 113 -4.24 -7.28 12.32
N LEU A 114 -2.93 -7.38 12.13
CA LEU A 114 -2.21 -8.65 12.10
C LEU A 114 -1.52 -8.92 13.45
N HIS A 115 -1.20 -10.19 13.71
CA HIS A 115 -0.43 -10.57 14.90
C HIS A 115 0.97 -9.96 14.87
N ASP A 116 1.61 -10.03 13.70
CA ASP A 116 2.94 -9.51 13.43
C ASP A 116 2.78 -8.30 12.50
N MET A 117 2.83 -7.10 13.07
CA MET A 117 2.82 -5.84 12.32
C MET A 117 4.26 -5.36 12.14
N PRO A 118 4.64 -4.85 10.95
CA PRO A 118 5.92 -4.16 10.78
C PRO A 118 5.94 -2.87 11.61
N ASP A 119 7.13 -2.42 12.01
CA ASP A 119 7.31 -1.08 12.58
C ASP A 119 7.26 -0.02 11.48
N ALA A 120 6.05 0.16 10.94
CA ALA A 120 5.77 1.04 9.82
C ALA A 120 4.42 1.70 10.02
N SER A 121 4.31 2.96 9.60
CA SER A 121 3.04 3.67 9.53
C SER A 121 2.52 3.72 8.09
N PHE A 122 1.21 3.64 7.94
CA PHE A 122 0.53 3.57 6.63
C PHE A 122 -0.38 4.79 6.49
N PRO A 123 0.18 5.95 6.09
CA PRO A 123 -0.50 7.24 6.17
C PRO A 123 -1.74 7.38 5.26
N ILE A 124 -1.92 6.47 4.29
CA ILE A 124 -3.11 6.39 3.43
C ILE A 124 -3.82 5.02 3.49
N GLY A 125 -3.36 4.09 4.34
CA GLY A 125 -3.85 2.72 4.38
C GLY A 125 -3.31 1.88 3.21
N LEU A 126 -4.11 0.92 2.75
CA LEU A 126 -3.84 0.10 1.58
C LEU A 126 -4.82 0.45 0.45
N VAL A 127 -4.33 0.34 -0.78
CA VAL A 127 -5.12 0.37 -2.00
C VAL A 127 -5.14 -1.06 -2.56
N GLY A 128 -6.34 -1.62 -2.65
CA GLY A 128 -6.66 -2.88 -3.29
C GLY A 128 -7.02 -2.66 -4.74
N PHE A 129 -6.57 -3.53 -5.65
CA PHE A 129 -7.05 -3.62 -7.02
C PHE A 129 -6.81 -5.02 -7.60
N THR A 130 -7.53 -5.34 -8.66
CA THR A 130 -7.30 -6.49 -9.53
C THR A 130 -7.00 -6.01 -10.94
N ILE A 131 -5.94 -6.51 -11.56
CA ILE A 131 -5.65 -6.27 -12.98
C ILE A 131 -6.16 -7.48 -13.76
N GLU A 132 -6.94 -7.26 -14.82
CA GLU A 132 -7.38 -8.30 -15.74
C GLU A 132 -6.92 -8.03 -17.18
N GLY A 133 -6.86 -9.10 -17.99
CA GLY A 133 -6.54 -8.99 -19.42
C GLY A 133 -5.06 -9.18 -19.75
N LEU A 134 -4.24 -9.60 -18.79
CA LEU A 134 -2.84 -9.90 -19.02
C LEU A 134 -2.67 -11.22 -19.79
N THR A 135 -1.59 -11.30 -20.57
CA THR A 135 -1.10 -12.62 -20.97
C THR A 135 -0.55 -13.33 -19.74
N PRO A 136 -0.87 -14.61 -19.48
CA PRO A 136 -0.37 -15.32 -18.31
C PRO A 136 1.15 -15.23 -18.14
N GLY A 137 1.61 -14.69 -17.01
CA GLY A 137 3.02 -14.46 -16.69
C GLY A 137 3.62 -13.15 -17.21
N ALA A 138 2.79 -12.24 -17.75
CA ALA A 138 3.26 -10.95 -18.25
C ALA A 138 3.63 -9.99 -17.10
N ALA A 139 4.60 -9.12 -17.39
CA ALA A 139 4.92 -7.97 -16.55
C ALA A 139 3.98 -6.80 -16.85
N VAL A 140 3.66 -6.02 -15.83
CA VAL A 140 2.87 -4.79 -15.92
C VAL A 140 3.38 -3.79 -14.90
N ASP A 141 3.44 -2.52 -15.29
CA ASP A 141 3.75 -1.42 -14.40
C ASP A 141 2.45 -0.71 -14.04
N VAL A 142 2.15 -0.57 -12.74
CA VAL A 142 1.05 0.25 -12.23
C VAL A 142 1.62 1.49 -11.57
N ILE A 143 1.02 2.64 -11.79
CA ILE A 143 1.46 3.91 -11.21
C ILE A 143 0.44 4.35 -10.17
N LEU A 144 0.91 4.72 -8.98
CA LEU A 144 0.10 5.41 -7.99
C LEU A 144 0.46 6.89 -7.94
N PHE A 145 -0.56 7.74 -8.09
CA PHE A 145 -0.48 9.17 -7.88
C PHE A 145 -1.12 9.54 -6.55
N LEU A 146 -0.38 10.28 -5.72
CA LEU A 146 -0.85 10.74 -4.42
C LEU A 146 -1.12 12.25 -4.51
N GLU A 147 -2.37 12.67 -4.31
CA GLU A 147 -2.73 14.08 -4.49
C GLU A 147 -2.08 15.01 -3.45
N ASN A 148 -1.93 14.53 -2.22
CA ASN A 148 -1.25 15.26 -1.16
C ASN A 148 0.15 14.71 -0.97
N ALA A 149 1.09 15.61 -0.63
CA ALA A 149 2.39 15.19 -0.15
C ALA A 149 2.22 14.37 1.13
N VAL A 150 2.63 13.11 1.08
CA VAL A 150 2.64 12.20 2.21
C VAL A 150 4.09 11.78 2.45
N ASP A 151 4.56 11.89 3.68
CA ASP A 151 5.89 11.42 4.05
C ASP A 151 5.90 9.88 4.00
N ILE A 152 6.60 9.32 3.03
CA ILE A 152 6.75 7.89 2.79
C ILE A 152 8.19 7.60 2.39
N ASN A 153 8.69 6.41 2.70
CA ASN A 153 10.02 5.95 2.27
C ASN A 153 10.08 4.46 1.96
N SER A 154 8.97 3.75 2.14
CA SER A 154 8.84 2.31 1.97
C SER A 154 7.49 2.00 1.32
N TYR A 155 7.37 0.78 0.80
CA TYR A 155 6.11 0.28 0.24
C TYR A 155 5.91 -1.14 0.71
N TYR A 156 4.68 -1.47 1.10
CA TYR A 156 4.33 -2.76 1.66
C TYR A 156 3.18 -3.38 0.90
N LYS A 157 3.24 -4.69 0.80
CA LYS A 157 2.17 -5.49 0.21
C LYS A 157 1.54 -6.35 1.30
N TYR A 158 0.21 -6.47 1.26
CA TYR A 158 -0.51 -7.48 2.01
C TYR A 158 -0.77 -8.69 1.11
N GLY A 159 -0.31 -9.86 1.52
CA GLY A 159 -0.50 -11.09 0.76
C GLY A 159 0.63 -12.08 0.97
N ARG A 160 0.72 -13.08 0.09
CA ARG A 160 1.78 -14.11 0.18
C ARG A 160 3.07 -13.64 -0.49
N PRO A 161 4.21 -13.53 0.22
CA PRO A 161 5.48 -13.14 -0.42
C PRO A 161 6.05 -14.25 -1.31
N ASN A 162 5.73 -15.52 -1.01
CA ASN A 162 6.04 -16.70 -1.81
C ASN A 162 5.22 -17.91 -1.31
N PRO A 163 5.25 -19.07 -2.01
CA PRO A 163 4.39 -20.20 -1.67
C PRO A 163 4.61 -20.81 -0.28
N ALA A 164 5.77 -20.58 0.34
CA ALA A 164 6.10 -21.15 1.65
C ALA A 164 5.51 -20.37 2.84
N PHE A 165 4.96 -19.18 2.62
CA PHE A 165 4.46 -18.31 3.68
C PHE A 165 2.94 -18.08 3.57
N PRO A 166 2.25 -17.87 4.71
CA PRO A 166 0.89 -17.35 4.72
C PRO A 166 0.85 -15.88 4.29
N ALA A 167 -0.36 -15.34 4.13
CA ALA A 167 -0.54 -13.90 3.91
C ALA A 167 -0.01 -13.09 5.10
N MET A 168 0.73 -12.03 4.80
CA MET A 168 1.32 -11.11 5.77
C MET A 168 1.55 -9.75 5.11
N LEU A 169 1.88 -8.74 5.91
CA LEU A 169 2.50 -7.53 5.39
C LEU A 169 4.00 -7.79 5.17
N TYR A 170 4.50 -7.47 3.99
CA TYR A 170 5.92 -7.57 3.69
C TYR A 170 6.40 -6.38 2.88
N ALA A 171 7.66 -5.99 3.09
CA ALA A 171 8.30 -4.92 2.33
C ALA A 171 8.37 -5.31 0.85
N PHE A 172 7.89 -4.43 -0.02
CA PHE A 172 7.76 -4.65 -1.45
C PHE A 172 8.61 -3.65 -2.23
N GLY A 173 9.88 -3.46 -1.84
CA GLY A 173 10.84 -2.67 -2.64
C GLY A 173 11.25 -3.40 -3.93
N TYR A 174 11.52 -2.62 -4.99
CA TYR A 174 11.95 -3.14 -6.29
C TYR A 174 13.27 -3.92 -6.19
N ASN A 175 13.25 -5.15 -6.72
CA ASN A 175 14.40 -6.06 -6.68
C ASN A 175 15.02 -6.35 -8.07
N GLY A 176 14.64 -5.59 -9.09
CA GLY A 176 15.03 -5.82 -10.48
C GLY A 176 14.08 -6.71 -11.28
N ALA A 177 13.04 -7.27 -10.65
CA ALA A 177 11.98 -8.03 -11.31
C ALA A 177 10.58 -7.57 -10.86
N THR A 178 10.33 -7.54 -9.56
CA THR A 178 9.08 -7.02 -8.98
C THR A 178 9.33 -6.12 -7.78
N GLY A 179 8.38 -5.26 -7.46
CA GLY A 179 8.42 -4.34 -6.32
C GLY A 179 8.12 -2.91 -6.72
N ALA A 180 8.05 -2.05 -5.71
CA ALA A 180 7.77 -0.64 -5.84
C ALA A 180 9.05 0.19 -5.96
N GLU A 181 9.02 1.16 -6.87
CA GLU A 181 9.95 2.29 -6.94
C GLU A 181 9.22 3.57 -6.52
N ILE A 182 9.70 4.22 -5.47
CA ILE A 182 9.14 5.48 -4.96
C ILE A 182 9.90 6.64 -5.60
N LEU A 183 9.19 7.45 -6.39
CA LEU A 183 9.70 8.68 -6.99
C LEU A 183 9.13 9.90 -6.25
N SER A 184 9.59 11.10 -6.64
CA SER A 184 9.17 12.35 -5.98
C SER A 184 7.68 12.70 -6.18
N ASP A 185 7.10 12.23 -7.27
CA ASP A 185 5.76 12.60 -7.76
C ASP A 185 4.80 11.42 -7.85
N ARG A 186 5.32 10.18 -7.81
CA ARG A 186 4.53 8.95 -8.02
C ARG A 186 5.24 7.73 -7.47
N ILE A 187 4.51 6.63 -7.36
CA ILE A 187 5.07 5.31 -7.04
C ILE A 187 4.83 4.40 -8.24
N ILE A 188 5.85 3.69 -8.69
CA ILE A 188 5.72 2.69 -9.76
C ILE A 188 5.75 1.30 -9.12
N LEU A 189 4.73 0.50 -9.37
CA LEU A 189 4.64 -0.90 -8.96
C LEU A 189 5.01 -1.78 -10.16
N HIS A 190 6.16 -2.42 -10.09
CA HIS A 190 6.56 -3.44 -11.07
C HIS A 190 5.97 -4.78 -10.64
N LEU A 191 4.95 -5.23 -11.38
CA LEU A 191 4.22 -6.47 -11.10
C LEU A 191 4.44 -7.48 -12.24
N VAL A 192 4.37 -8.77 -11.89
CA VAL A 192 4.38 -9.86 -12.87
C VAL A 192 3.37 -10.89 -12.41
N ASP A 193 2.45 -11.24 -13.29
CA ASP A 193 1.41 -12.24 -13.06
C ASP A 193 2.03 -13.59 -12.67
N GLY A 194 1.64 -14.10 -11.50
CA GLY A 194 2.18 -15.31 -10.90
C GLY A 194 3.48 -15.17 -10.10
N LEU A 195 4.01 -13.96 -9.88
CA LEU A 195 5.21 -13.74 -9.07
C LEU A 195 4.93 -12.96 -7.77
N ARG A 196 5.98 -12.69 -6.98
CA ARG A 196 5.92 -11.86 -5.77
C ARG A 196 5.26 -10.53 -6.10
N GLY A 197 4.15 -10.22 -5.45
CA GLY A 197 3.31 -9.09 -5.82
C GLY A 197 1.99 -9.49 -6.47
N ASP A 198 1.71 -10.77 -6.63
CA ASP A 198 0.41 -11.30 -7.03
C ASP A 198 -0.04 -12.30 -5.97
N ASP A 199 -1.18 -12.05 -5.30
CA ASP A 199 -1.52 -12.74 -4.04
C ASP A 199 -1.64 -14.26 -4.18
N ASP A 200 -2.11 -14.75 -5.33
CA ASP A 200 -2.29 -16.18 -5.57
C ASP A 200 -1.03 -16.88 -6.12
N LEU A 201 -0.03 -16.09 -6.56
CA LEU A 201 1.24 -16.54 -7.14
C LEU A 201 1.07 -17.48 -8.34
N THR A 202 -0.01 -17.32 -9.12
CA THR A 202 -0.36 -18.15 -10.27
C THR A 202 -0.46 -17.31 -11.54
N ALA A 203 0.36 -17.62 -12.54
CA ALA A 203 0.26 -17.00 -13.86
C ALA A 203 -1.07 -17.36 -14.56
N ASN A 204 -2.09 -16.50 -14.44
CA ASN A 204 -3.45 -16.76 -14.88
C ASN A 204 -4.07 -15.63 -15.72
N GLY A 205 -3.32 -14.55 -15.97
CA GLY A 205 -3.78 -13.35 -16.67
C GLY A 205 -4.42 -12.29 -15.77
N THR A 206 -4.35 -12.49 -14.45
CA THR A 206 -4.92 -11.63 -13.43
C THR A 206 -3.88 -11.37 -12.33
N ILE A 207 -3.85 -10.15 -11.77
CA ILE A 207 -3.02 -9.83 -10.60
C ILE A 207 -3.91 -9.27 -9.51
N VAL A 208 -3.84 -9.81 -8.30
CA VAL A 208 -4.57 -9.28 -7.13
C VAL A 208 -3.60 -8.56 -6.19
N ASP A 209 -3.89 -7.29 -5.88
CA ASP A 209 -3.00 -6.39 -5.16
C ASP A 209 -3.69 -5.50 -4.12
N PRO A 210 -3.68 -5.88 -2.83
CA PRO A 210 -3.74 -4.92 -1.75
C PRO A 210 -2.33 -4.53 -1.30
N SER A 211 -1.98 -3.26 -1.49
CA SER A 211 -0.68 -2.72 -1.07
C SER A 211 -0.76 -1.24 -0.74
N GLY A 212 0.28 -0.69 -0.10
CA GLY A 212 0.26 0.72 0.25
C GLY A 212 1.63 1.27 0.60
N PRO A 213 1.80 2.59 0.42
CA PRO A 213 3.00 3.27 0.82
C PRO A 213 3.06 3.38 2.34
N ALA A 214 4.27 3.30 2.85
CA ALA A 214 4.55 3.31 4.27
C ALA A 214 5.71 4.25 4.60
N LEU A 215 5.70 4.72 5.84
CA LEU A 215 6.83 5.39 6.46
C LEU A 215 7.41 4.48 7.53
N VAL A 216 8.63 4.02 7.28
CA VAL A 216 9.46 3.31 8.25
C VAL A 216 10.40 4.33 8.87
N THR A 217 10.35 4.49 10.18
CA THR A 217 11.28 5.37 10.88
C THR A 217 12.52 4.59 11.24
N ASN A 218 13.64 4.88 10.56
CA ASN A 218 14.94 4.31 10.91
C ASN A 218 15.29 4.61 12.37
N THR A 219 15.36 3.56 13.17
CA THR A 219 15.75 3.57 14.57
C THR A 219 17.25 3.29 14.66
N ALA A 220 17.97 4.11 15.42
CA ALA A 220 19.41 3.91 15.56
C ALA A 220 19.72 2.53 16.16
N PRO A 221 20.74 1.81 15.65
CA PRO A 221 21.12 0.51 16.19
C PRO A 221 21.56 0.65 17.65
N ALA A 222 21.16 -0.32 18.46
CA ALA A 222 21.56 -0.42 19.86
C ALA A 222 22.86 -1.23 19.96
N VAL A 223 23.85 -0.67 20.67
CA VAL A 223 25.11 -1.34 20.99
C VAL A 223 25.28 -1.35 22.51
N ASN A 224 25.41 -2.54 23.09
CA ASN A 224 25.73 -2.72 24.50
C ASN A 224 27.13 -3.31 24.66
N THR A 225 27.77 -2.98 25.78
CA THR A 225 29.07 -3.52 26.19
C THR A 225 28.90 -4.32 27.49
N ASP A 226 29.50 -5.49 27.58
CA ASP A 226 29.46 -6.32 28.81
C ASP A 226 30.24 -5.66 29.96
N ASN A 227 31.33 -4.98 29.63
CA ASN A 227 32.14 -4.24 30.60
C ASN A 227 32.28 -2.78 30.15
N ALA A 228 31.84 -1.84 30.99
CA ALA A 228 32.02 -0.41 30.74
C ALA A 228 33.50 0.01 30.75
N THR A 229 34.35 -0.73 31.47
CA THR A 229 35.79 -0.53 31.54
C THR A 229 36.51 -1.88 31.61
N VAL A 230 37.58 -2.03 30.83
CA VAL A 230 38.46 -3.20 30.85
C VAL A 230 39.86 -2.76 31.25
N ALA A 231 40.51 -3.51 32.15
CA ALA A 231 41.88 -3.28 32.57
C ALA A 231 42.74 -4.52 32.27
N ALA A 232 43.95 -4.31 31.78
CA ALA A 232 44.97 -5.33 31.56
C ALA A 232 46.34 -4.75 31.93
N ASN A 233 47.30 -5.59 32.32
CA ASN A 233 48.67 -5.12 32.56
C ASN A 233 49.38 -4.88 31.23
N GLU A 234 50.45 -4.08 31.25
CA GLU A 234 51.29 -3.88 30.07
C GLU A 234 51.85 -5.22 29.56
N GLY A 235 51.73 -5.46 28.25
CA GLY A 235 52.08 -6.72 27.59
C GLY A 235 50.98 -7.79 27.60
N GLU A 236 49.79 -7.50 28.14
CA GLU A 236 48.61 -8.38 28.08
C GLU A 236 47.59 -7.87 27.03
N THR A 237 46.75 -8.77 26.52
CA THR A 237 45.64 -8.42 25.63
C THR A 237 44.40 -8.10 26.46
N ALA A 238 43.89 -6.88 26.33
CA ALA A 238 42.59 -6.50 26.86
C ALA A 238 41.48 -7.01 25.92
N THR A 239 40.39 -7.54 26.48
CA THR A 239 39.23 -8.01 25.70
C THR A 239 37.91 -7.49 26.26
N ASN A 240 36.93 -7.27 25.38
CA ASN A 240 35.56 -6.96 25.74
C ASN A 240 34.60 -7.62 24.74
N SER A 241 33.34 -7.68 25.10
CA SER A 241 32.26 -8.17 24.24
C SER A 241 30.99 -7.41 24.53
N GLY A 242 29.95 -7.70 23.74
CA GLY A 242 28.61 -7.23 24.01
C GLY A 242 27.66 -7.63 22.89
N THR A 243 26.55 -6.91 22.83
CA THR A 243 25.50 -7.15 21.83
C THR A 243 25.33 -5.95 20.91
N VAL A 244 24.89 -6.23 19.69
CA VAL A 244 24.48 -5.26 18.70
C VAL A 244 23.14 -5.72 18.15
N SER A 245 22.20 -4.78 18.01
CA SER A 245 20.89 -5.06 17.42
C SER A 245 20.37 -3.83 16.71
N ASP A 246 19.80 -4.05 15.54
CA ASP A 246 19.01 -3.06 14.83
C ASP A 246 17.59 -3.59 14.72
N VAL A 247 16.60 -2.79 15.11
CA VAL A 247 15.20 -3.23 15.13
C VAL A 247 14.59 -3.25 13.74
N ASP A 248 15.15 -2.48 12.81
CA ASP A 248 14.73 -2.40 11.42
C ASP A 248 15.42 -3.47 10.56
N GLY A 249 16.44 -4.13 11.12
CA GLY A 249 17.21 -5.17 10.45
C GLY A 249 18.28 -4.62 9.51
N ASP A 250 18.61 -3.35 9.64
CA ASP A 250 19.65 -2.70 8.85
C ASP A 250 21.04 -3.24 9.18
N ALA A 251 21.92 -3.22 8.18
CA ALA A 251 23.30 -3.66 8.35
C ALA A 251 24.06 -2.69 9.27
N VAL A 252 24.48 -3.19 10.44
CA VAL A 252 25.28 -2.40 11.39
C VAL A 252 26.76 -2.56 11.09
N VAL A 253 27.50 -1.43 11.09
CA VAL A 253 28.97 -1.44 10.95
C VAL A 253 29.61 -1.03 12.28
N LEU A 254 30.34 -1.95 12.90
CA LEU A 254 31.11 -1.69 14.12
C LEU A 254 32.52 -1.19 13.80
N SER A 255 32.98 -0.18 14.55
CA SER A 255 34.36 0.30 14.47
C SER A 255 34.91 0.59 15.86
N ALA A 256 36.22 0.40 16.03
CA ALA A 256 36.92 0.70 17.27
C ALA A 256 38.04 1.71 17.00
N THR A 257 38.18 2.70 17.87
CA THR A 257 39.26 3.70 17.77
C THR A 257 40.63 3.12 18.16
N LYS A 258 40.65 2.02 18.91
CA LYS A 258 41.82 1.23 19.29
C LYS A 258 41.46 -0.25 19.25
N GLY A 259 42.45 -1.08 18.95
CA GLY A 259 42.24 -2.52 18.85
C GLY A 259 41.38 -2.91 17.66
N THR A 260 40.87 -4.13 17.72
CA THR A 260 40.09 -4.76 16.66
C THR A 260 38.72 -5.12 17.23
N VAL A 261 37.65 -4.66 16.58
CA VAL A 261 36.28 -5.12 16.83
C VAL A 261 35.87 -6.11 15.75
N THR A 262 35.19 -7.17 16.14
CA THR A 262 34.64 -8.20 15.26
C THR A 262 33.15 -8.33 15.53
N ASP A 263 32.34 -8.11 14.51
CA ASP A 263 30.92 -8.49 14.50
C ASP A 263 30.82 -9.98 14.12
N HIS A 264 30.07 -10.75 14.90
CA HIS A 264 29.88 -12.18 14.68
C HIS A 264 28.68 -12.49 13.77
N GLY A 265 27.85 -11.49 13.45
CA GLY A 265 26.67 -11.67 12.60
C GLY A 265 25.52 -12.42 13.26
N ASP A 266 25.60 -12.64 14.57
CA ASP A 266 24.58 -13.31 15.40
C ASP A 266 24.01 -12.39 16.50
N GLY A 267 24.22 -11.08 16.37
CA GLY A 267 23.84 -10.07 17.35
C GLY A 267 24.86 -9.88 18.47
N THR A 268 26.03 -10.53 18.40
CA THR A 268 27.14 -10.33 19.34
C THR A 268 28.37 -9.75 18.66
N TRP A 269 29.19 -9.04 19.44
CA TRP A 269 30.48 -8.55 19.00
C TRP A 269 31.56 -8.81 20.04
N SER A 270 32.81 -8.89 19.57
CA SER A 270 33.99 -8.96 20.42
C SER A 270 35.00 -7.88 20.05
N TRP A 271 35.80 -7.49 21.03
CA TRP A 271 36.86 -6.49 20.90
C TRP A 271 38.13 -6.97 21.59
N SER A 272 39.29 -6.70 20.98
CA SER A 272 40.60 -6.93 21.61
C SER A 272 41.62 -5.83 21.29
N TYR A 273 42.53 -5.60 22.23
CA TYR A 273 43.65 -4.67 22.07
C TYR A 273 44.86 -5.13 22.87
N ASP A 274 46.01 -5.25 22.22
CA ASP A 274 47.27 -5.54 22.89
C ASP A 274 47.81 -4.25 23.55
N VAL A 275 47.94 -4.29 24.88
CA VAL A 275 48.26 -3.15 25.75
C VAL A 275 49.77 -2.96 25.94
#